data_AF-A0A2M7FSQ2-F1
#
_entry.id   AF-A0A2M7FSQ2-F1
#
_cell.length_a   1.000
_cell.length_b   1.000
_cell.length_c   1.000
_cell.angle_alpha   90.00
_cell.angle_beta   90.00
_cell.angle_gamma   90.00
#
_symmetry.space_group_name_H-M   'P 1'
#
loop_
_entity.id
_entity.type
_entity.pdbx_description
1 polymer ?
#
loop_
_entity_poly.entity_id
_entity_poly.type
_entity_poly.pdbx_seq_one_letter_code
_entity_poly.pdbx_strand_id
1 'polypeptide(L)'
;EAGKMDRFKMGDTIRGEFKVMRNGQFHRKAFSLLQLCYERFCDNLDTAEYKGIQAAPDFESWRCQFVVLAGHYDVTFDIRGRIKLKAKSLSFANCDQVQFEKIYSSLIDCALKHTY
;
A
#
# COMPACT_ATOMS: atom_id res chain seq x y z
N GLU A 1 1.83 -9.78 -32.72
CA GLU A 1 1.77 -10.93 -31.78
C GLU A 1 0.51 -10.83 -30.94
N ALA A 2 -0.56 -11.46 -31.43
CA ALA A 2 -1.87 -11.49 -30.80
C ALA A 2 -1.94 -12.74 -29.90
N GLY A 3 -1.77 -12.56 -28.59
CA GLY A 3 -1.66 -13.69 -27.67
C GLY A 3 -1.87 -13.30 -26.21
N LYS A 4 -2.98 -12.62 -25.91
CA LYS A 4 -3.40 -12.39 -24.52
C LYS A 4 -4.90 -12.08 -24.39
N MET A 5 -5.76 -12.81 -25.10
CA MET A 5 -7.22 -12.59 -25.05
C MET A 5 -8.07 -13.78 -24.57
N ASP A 6 -7.49 -14.92 -24.19
CA ASP A 6 -8.26 -16.06 -23.68
C ASP A 6 -8.10 -16.23 -22.15
N ARG A 7 -8.60 -15.28 -21.36
CA ARG A 7 -8.67 -15.43 -19.90
C ARG A 7 -10.05 -15.80 -19.36
N PHE A 8 -11.07 -15.84 -20.21
CA PHE A 8 -12.45 -16.10 -19.80
C PHE A 8 -13.09 -17.11 -20.76
N LYS A 9 -13.65 -18.18 -20.23
CA LYS A 9 -14.37 -19.19 -21.03
C LYS A 9 -15.85 -18.83 -21.09
N MET A 10 -16.51 -19.24 -22.18
CA MET A 10 -17.97 -19.19 -22.28
C MET A 10 -18.59 -20.01 -21.15
N GLY A 11 -19.31 -19.35 -20.24
CA GLY A 11 -19.93 -19.96 -19.05
C GLY A 11 -19.37 -19.50 -17.70
N ASP A 12 -18.26 -18.75 -17.67
CA ASP A 12 -17.71 -18.22 -16.42
C ASP A 12 -18.60 -17.07 -15.87
N THR A 13 -19.03 -17.22 -14.61
CA THR A 13 -19.75 -16.13 -13.91
C THR A 13 -18.74 -15.12 -13.39
N ILE A 14 -18.60 -13.98 -14.07
CA ILE A 14 -17.76 -12.88 -13.65
C ILE A 14 -18.55 -11.97 -12.71
N ARG A 15 -18.10 -11.85 -11.45
CA ARG A 15 -18.61 -10.85 -10.51
C ARG A 15 -17.66 -9.66 -10.50
N GLY A 16 -18.11 -8.55 -11.07
CA GLY A 16 -17.45 -7.24 -10.97
C GLY A 16 -18.24 -6.33 -10.04
N GLU A 17 -17.56 -5.71 -9.08
CA GLU A 17 -18.14 -4.63 -8.26
C GLU A 17 -17.69 -3.29 -8.85
N PHE A 18 -18.63 -2.55 -9.44
CA PHE A 18 -18.34 -1.23 -10.01
C PHE A 18 -18.66 -0.16 -8.98
N LYS A 19 -17.62 0.54 -8.51
CA LYS A 19 -17.75 1.65 -7.56
C LYS A 19 -17.28 2.94 -8.22
N VAL A 20 -18.13 3.97 -8.17
CA VAL A 20 -17.77 5.32 -8.64
C VAL A 20 -16.77 5.91 -7.66
N MET A 21 -15.56 6.17 -8.15
CA MET A 21 -14.49 6.79 -7.37
C MET A 21 -14.68 8.31 -7.38
N ARG A 22 -15.10 8.87 -6.24
CA ARG A 22 -15.25 10.33 -6.08
C ARG A 22 -13.94 11.09 -6.33
N ASN A 23 -12.79 10.49 -6.01
CA ASN A 23 -11.48 11.13 -6.19
C ASN A 23 -10.39 10.18 -6.75
N GLY A 24 -10.62 9.57 -7.92
CA GLY A 24 -9.65 8.63 -8.50
C GLY A 24 -8.28 9.24 -8.84
N GLN A 25 -8.21 10.55 -9.12
CA GLN A 25 -6.97 11.20 -9.54
C GLN A 25 -5.96 11.33 -8.38
N PHE A 26 -6.40 11.75 -7.20
CA PHE A 26 -5.51 11.92 -6.05
C PHE A 26 -4.96 10.58 -5.56
N HIS A 27 -5.79 9.52 -5.54
CA HIS A 27 -5.30 8.19 -5.19
C HIS A 27 -4.25 7.66 -6.17
N ARG A 28 -4.40 7.92 -7.48
CA ARG A 28 -3.35 7.57 -8.45
C ARG A 28 -2.04 8.26 -8.12
N LYS A 29 -2.08 9.57 -7.83
CA LYS A 29 -0.87 10.32 -7.42
C LYS A 29 -0.25 9.77 -6.13
N ALA A 30 -1.09 9.41 -5.16
CA ALA A 30 -0.62 8.82 -3.91
C ALA A 30 0.04 7.45 -4.10
N PHE A 31 -0.56 6.57 -4.90
CA PHE A 31 0.03 5.27 -5.21
C PHE A 31 1.32 5.41 -6.03
N SER A 32 1.39 6.33 -6.98
CA SER A 32 2.63 6.61 -7.71
C SER A 32 3.75 7.11 -6.80
N LEU A 33 3.45 7.99 -5.83
CA LEU A 33 4.42 8.44 -4.84
C LEU A 33 4.93 7.28 -3.98
N LEU A 34 4.03 6.44 -3.48
CA LEU A 34 4.39 5.27 -2.67
C LEU A 34 5.24 4.28 -3.47
N GLN A 35 4.89 4.05 -4.74
CA GLN A 35 5.67 3.18 -5.62
C GLN A 35 7.09 3.73 -5.85
N LEU A 36 7.22 5.03 -6.12
CA LEU A 36 8.53 5.67 -6.26
C LEU A 36 9.40 5.52 -5.01
N CYS A 37 8.80 5.75 -3.83
CA CYS A 37 9.50 5.59 -2.56
C CYS A 37 9.89 4.13 -2.30
N TYR A 38 9.05 3.18 -2.69
CA TYR A 38 9.34 1.75 -2.59
C TYR A 38 10.47 1.31 -3.51
N GLU A 39 10.49 1.78 -4.76
CA GLU A 39 11.58 1.51 -5.71
C GLU A 39 12.91 1.98 -5.11
N ARG A 40 12.96 3.20 -4.56
CA ARG A 40 14.16 3.71 -3.89
C ARG A 40 14.54 2.94 -2.63
N PHE A 41 13.56 2.39 -1.90
CA PHE A 41 13.82 1.53 -0.76
C PHE A 41 14.43 0.20 -1.19
N CYS A 42 13.91 -0.43 -2.24
CA CYS A 42 14.44 -1.66 -2.80
C CYS A 42 15.88 -1.51 -3.31
N ASP A 43 16.21 -0.37 -3.94
CA ASP A 43 17.58 -0.09 -4.40
C ASP A 43 18.60 -0.05 -3.25
N ASN A 44 18.17 0.34 -2.05
CA ASN A 44 19.00 0.42 -0.85
C ASN A 44 18.93 -0.85 0.02
N LEU A 45 18.22 -1.89 -0.42
CA LEU A 45 17.98 -3.07 0.41
C LEU A 45 19.10 -4.09 0.24
N ASP A 46 19.83 -4.35 1.33
CA ASP A 46 20.70 -5.51 1.39
C ASP A 46 19.86 -6.80 1.43
N THR A 47 20.33 -7.83 0.72
CA THR A 47 19.65 -9.13 0.73
C THR A 47 19.78 -9.76 2.12
N ALA A 48 18.68 -9.75 2.88
CA ALA A 48 18.62 -10.33 4.21
C ALA A 48 17.97 -11.72 4.18
N GLU A 49 18.61 -12.68 4.85
CA GLU A 49 18.06 -14.02 5.03
C GLU A 49 17.57 -14.18 6.47
N TYR A 50 16.33 -14.67 6.61
CA TYR A 50 15.80 -15.05 7.92
C TYR A 50 15.48 -16.53 7.91
N LYS A 51 16.19 -17.30 8.76
CA LYS A 51 16.01 -18.75 8.90
C LYS A 51 16.16 -19.51 7.58
N GLY A 52 17.08 -19.08 6.71
CA GLY A 52 17.35 -19.70 5.41
C GLY A 52 16.34 -19.37 4.31
N ILE A 53 15.43 -18.43 4.54
CA ILE A 53 14.50 -17.90 3.54
C ILE A 53 14.94 -16.49 3.17
N GLN A 54 15.14 -16.24 1.88
CA GLN A 54 15.44 -14.90 1.37
C GLN A 54 14.23 -13.98 1.56
N ALA A 55 14.44 -12.85 2.21
CA ALA A 55 13.38 -11.86 2.38
C ALA A 55 13.11 -11.17 1.03
N ALA A 56 12.03 -11.58 0.37
CA ALA A 56 11.54 -10.85 -0.79
C ALA A 56 10.92 -9.53 -0.32
N PRO A 57 11.24 -8.39 -0.95
CA PRO A 57 10.59 -7.13 -0.65
C PRO A 57 9.11 -7.24 -1.08
N ASP A 58 8.21 -6.99 -0.14
CA ASP A 58 6.77 -6.97 -0.37
C ASP A 58 6.24 -5.53 -0.27
N PHE A 59 5.66 -5.05 -1.36
CA PHE A 59 5.12 -3.69 -1.45
C PHE A 59 4.00 -3.45 -0.45
N GLU A 60 3.10 -4.41 -0.24
CA GLU A 60 1.94 -4.21 0.62
C GLU A 60 2.35 -4.11 2.10
N SER A 61 3.28 -4.96 2.53
CA SER A 61 3.90 -4.89 3.86
C SER A 61 4.66 -3.57 4.06
N TRP A 62 5.49 -3.18 3.09
CA TRP A 62 6.23 -1.91 3.14
C TRP A 62 5.29 -0.72 3.20
N ARG A 63 4.25 -0.70 2.37
CA ARG A 63 3.23 0.36 2.33
C ARG A 63 2.55 0.50 3.69
N CYS A 64 2.20 -0.61 4.33
CA CYS A 64 1.63 -0.60 5.68
C CYS A 64 2.61 0.02 6.69
N GLN A 65 3.88 -0.37 6.67
CA GLN A 65 4.89 0.19 7.55
C GLN A 65 5.10 1.70 7.31
N PHE A 66 5.12 2.13 6.05
CA PHE A 66 5.28 3.53 5.68
C PHE A 66 4.10 4.40 6.17
N VAL A 67 2.88 3.88 6.15
CA VAL A 67 1.70 4.57 6.71
C VAL A 67 1.77 4.65 8.24
N VAL A 68 2.29 3.62 8.91
CA VAL A 68 2.55 3.66 10.37
C VAL A 68 3.59 4.73 10.68
N LEU A 69 4.65 4.81 9.87
CA LEU A 69 5.71 5.80 10.00
C LEU A 69 5.20 7.24 9.83
N ALA A 70 4.25 7.45 8.91
CA ALA A 70 3.54 8.72 8.75
C ALA A 70 2.58 9.07 9.91
N GLY A 71 2.49 8.23 10.96
CA GLY A 71 1.68 8.48 12.15
C GLY A 71 0.23 8.03 12.05
N HIS A 72 -0.14 7.30 10.99
CA HIS A 72 -1.51 6.83 10.77
C HIS A 72 -1.67 5.35 11.12
N TYR A 73 -1.72 5.05 12.41
CA TYR A 73 -1.89 3.69 12.92
C TYR A 73 -2.96 3.59 14.00
N ASP A 74 -3.47 2.38 14.16
CA ASP A 74 -4.28 1.96 15.29
C ASP A 74 -3.46 0.98 16.13
N VAL A 75 -3.58 1.08 17.45
CA VAL A 75 -2.89 0.20 18.38
C VAL A 75 -3.74 -1.05 18.58
N THR A 76 -3.22 -2.19 18.13
CA THR A 76 -3.90 -3.49 18.25
C THR A 76 -3.06 -4.46 19.08
N PHE A 77 -3.69 -5.50 19.61
CA PHE A 77 -2.98 -6.58 20.28
C PHE A 77 -2.81 -7.77 19.33
N ASP A 78 -1.63 -8.37 19.34
CA ASP A 78 -1.37 -9.66 18.71
C ASP A 78 -2.02 -10.78 19.53
N ILE A 79 -2.17 -11.98 18.94
CA ILE A 79 -2.69 -13.18 19.64
C ILE A 79 -1.84 -13.58 20.86
N ARG A 80 -0.60 -13.05 20.94
CA ARG A 80 0.33 -13.22 22.07
C ARG A 80 0.26 -12.08 23.10
N GLY A 81 -0.73 -11.18 23.00
CA GLY A 81 -0.89 -10.04 23.90
C GLY A 81 0.13 -8.91 23.72
N ARG A 82 0.96 -8.95 22.67
CA ARG A 82 1.94 -7.89 22.38
C ARG A 82 1.28 -6.74 21.63
N ILE A 83 1.74 -5.52 21.90
CA ILE A 83 1.28 -4.32 21.21
C ILE A 83 1.81 -4.36 19.76
N LYS A 84 0.91 -4.26 18.79
CA LYS A 84 1.22 -4.16 17.36
C LYS A 84 0.53 -2.94 16.77
N LEU A 85 1.33 -2.09 16.12
CA LEU A 85 0.83 -0.96 15.35
C LEU A 85 0.27 -1.49 14.03
N LYS A 86 -1.01 -1.26 13.78
CA LYS A 86 -1.68 -1.60 12.53
C LYS A 86 -1.92 -0.33 11.74
N ALA A 87 -1.45 -0.28 10.49
CA ALA A 87 -1.68 0.86 9.62
C ALA A 87 -3.18 1.11 9.42
N LYS A 88 -3.59 2.38 9.43
CA LYS A 88 -4.94 2.74 8.99
C LYS A 88 -5.09 2.40 7.51
N SER A 89 -6.21 1.78 7.16
CA SER A 89 -6.47 1.40 5.77
C SER A 89 -6.66 2.64 4.91
N LEU A 90 -5.92 2.70 3.80
CA LEU A 90 -6.11 3.69 2.73
C LEU A 90 -7.24 3.29 1.76
N SER A 91 -8.04 2.27 2.11
CA SER A 91 -9.11 1.78 1.23
C SER A 91 -10.16 2.85 0.96
N PHE A 92 -10.48 3.03 -0.31
CA PHE A 92 -11.47 3.96 -0.87
C PHE A 92 -12.86 3.89 -0.23
N ALA A 93 -13.20 2.77 0.41
CA ALA A 93 -14.49 2.58 1.05
C ALA A 93 -14.59 3.22 2.44
N ASN A 94 -13.45 3.41 3.12
CA ASN A 94 -13.43 3.69 4.55
C ASN A 94 -12.91 5.09 4.91
N CYS A 95 -12.52 5.90 3.93
CA CYS A 95 -11.91 7.21 4.18
C CYS A 95 -12.69 8.34 3.50
N ASP A 96 -13.07 9.35 4.28
CA ASP A 96 -13.65 10.59 3.75
C ASP A 96 -12.56 11.46 3.08
N GLN A 97 -12.93 12.27 2.09
CA GLN A 97 -11.98 12.99 1.24
C GLN A 97 -11.01 13.87 2.05
N VAL A 98 -11.53 14.58 3.06
CA VAL A 98 -10.74 15.48 3.91
C VAL A 98 -9.70 14.70 4.72
N GLN A 99 -10.04 13.49 5.16
CA GLN A 99 -9.10 12.64 5.88
C GLN A 99 -8.02 12.11 4.95
N PHE A 100 -8.40 11.73 3.72
CA PHE A 100 -7.45 11.27 2.72
C PHE A 100 -6.43 12.35 2.34
N GLU A 101 -6.87 13.60 2.13
CA GLU A 101 -5.97 14.71 1.81
C GLU A 101 -4.96 14.98 2.93
N LYS A 102 -5.40 14.89 4.20
CA LYS A 102 -4.50 14.98 5.36
C LYS A 102 -3.46 13.87 5.38
N ILE A 103 -3.91 12.62 5.22
CA ILE A 103 -3.01 11.46 5.18
C ILE A 103 -2.01 11.60 4.02
N TYR A 104 -2.48 12.06 2.86
CA TYR A 104 -1.63 12.27 1.69
C TYR A 104 -0.57 13.36 1.91
N SER A 105 -0.94 14.48 2.54
CA SER A 105 0.03 15.51 2.93
C SER A 105 1.10 14.95 3.87
N SER A 106 0.69 14.22 4.91
CA SER A 106 1.63 13.61 5.86
C SER A 106 2.53 12.55 5.22
N LEU A 107 2.03 11.82 4.21
CA LEU A 107 2.83 10.88 3.43
C LEU A 107 3.88 11.60 2.57
N ILE A 108 3.54 12.73 1.95
CA ILE A 108 4.50 13.56 1.20
C ILE A 108 5.58 14.08 2.14
N ASP A 109 5.20 14.63 3.30
CA ASP A 109 6.15 15.15 4.28
C ASP A 109 7.09 14.06 4.79
N CYS A 110 6.57 12.85 5.02
CA CYS A 110 7.38 11.69 5.40
C CYS A 110 8.31 11.24 4.27
N ALA A 111 7.83 11.20 3.03
CA ALA A 111 8.63 10.84 1.86
C ALA A 111 9.78 11.81 1.65
N LEU A 112 9.54 13.12 1.79
CA LEU A 112 10.57 14.14 1.66
C LEU A 112 11.67 13.99 2.72
N LYS A 113 11.33 13.65 3.97
CA LYS A 113 12.29 13.47 5.07
C LYS A 113 13.13 12.19 5.00
N HIS A 114 12.68 11.18 4.26
CA HIS A 114 13.35 9.87 4.20
C HIS A 114 14.00 9.58 2.85
N THR A 115 13.65 10.36 1.82
CA THR A 115 14.25 10.24 0.48
C THR A 115 15.39 11.25 0.26
N TYR A 116 15.38 12.37 0.99
CA TYR A 116 16.42 13.42 0.99
C TYR A 116 16.95 13.62 2.40
#